data_AF-A0A2L0D4H5-F1
#
_entry.id   AF-A0A2L0D4H5-F1
#
_cell.length_a   1.000
_cell.length_b   1.000
_cell.length_c   1.000
_cell.angle_alpha   90.00
_cell.angle_beta   90.00
_cell.angle_gamma   90.00
#
_symmetry.space_group_name_H-M   'P 1'
#
loop_
_entity.id
_entity.type
_entity.pdbx_description
1 polymer ?
#
loop_
_entity_poly.entity_id
_entity_poly.type
_entity_poly.pdbx_seq_one_letter_code
_entity_poly.pdbx_strand_id
1 'polypeptide(L)'
;MSRIEKFNNVDEFEIAGFFKISNDQAIFGKLFHSIDGMFLELPISEDEVAEKIECLIGENKHEVISLFGLTRQAYYVKDIDMTKFRVNYMICDSKAHTDLEGRSFSKVHFSYKYLSSFISKQPDEAKSFYIGALNAELKEWISESSRSGQSSRDGFESSKQIKPNYSINYNIAKPLLDIKDDIIKFQKFLSILTGVYMPVSFFRFNSETKDLEGNMPFCGRFYFSQASGERKVPNFFSSYNYKALENHFAELLSEYFVQYESYEAILINLTTNLRYNNLVETQFFDAISCVEEIARLTMDNTRQLSEQVIKYREQVIYTIGENVSDKSEQDLIIRALQSMDEISLVSKIKRLCKDLPQELRGKVKLNNKKILINKDFIGMFSSKCVNTRNYHAHGSIDRSDKTFSPSEMFYVSKILNLITECHFMKKIGVEDNVIVDAILQKRNYYSVIEPYGYEPPMRKIKF
;
A
#
# COMPACT_ATOMS: atom_id res chain seq x y z
N MET A 1 25.09 5.33 32.53
CA MET A 1 24.51 4.09 31.96
C MET A 1 23.07 4.34 31.56
N SER A 2 22.75 4.36 30.27
CA SER A 2 21.37 4.37 29.78
C SER A 2 21.32 3.72 28.40
N ARG A 3 21.49 2.39 28.40
CA ARG A 3 20.97 1.56 27.33
C ARG A 3 19.65 1.01 27.84
N ILE A 4 18.54 1.63 27.45
CA ILE A 4 17.22 1.00 27.51
C ILE A 4 16.74 0.89 26.07
N GLU A 5 17.44 0.07 25.30
CA GLU A 5 16.84 -0.60 24.14
C GLU A 5 16.07 -1.80 24.70
N LYS A 6 14.83 -1.59 25.12
CA LYS A 6 13.92 -2.68 25.45
C LYS A 6 12.60 -2.49 24.70
N PHE A 7 12.52 -2.94 23.45
CA PHE A 7 11.25 -3.44 22.88
C PHE A 7 11.51 -4.53 21.83
N ASN A 8 10.63 -5.53 21.85
CA ASN A 8 10.75 -6.80 21.12
C ASN A 8 10.47 -6.70 19.60
N ASN A 9 10.37 -5.50 19.04
CA ASN A 9 10.14 -5.23 17.62
C ASN A 9 10.97 -4.00 17.22
N VAL A 10 11.58 -4.01 16.04
CA VAL A 10 12.41 -2.90 15.52
C VAL A 10 11.59 -1.62 15.25
N ASP A 11 10.27 -1.73 15.37
CA ASP A 11 9.29 -0.74 14.90
C ASP A 11 8.70 0.12 16.04
N GLU A 12 9.00 -0.19 17.31
CA GLU A 12 8.53 0.58 18.48
C GLU A 12 9.71 0.96 19.37
N PHE A 13 9.85 2.25 19.69
CA PHE A 13 10.93 2.73 20.55
C PHE A 13 10.56 4.04 21.26
N GLU A 14 11.30 4.33 22.33
CA GLU A 14 11.26 5.58 23.08
C GLU A 14 12.63 6.25 23.00
N ILE A 15 12.65 7.54 22.66
CA ILE A 15 13.84 8.40 22.74
C ILE A 15 13.57 9.49 23.77
N ALA A 16 14.50 9.64 24.71
CA ALA A 16 14.53 10.77 25.63
C ALA A 16 15.57 11.79 25.14
N GLY A 17 15.20 13.08 25.15
CA GLY A 17 16.07 14.14 24.68
C GLY A 17 15.64 15.51 25.21
N PHE A 18 16.47 16.52 24.93
CA PHE A 18 16.16 17.92 25.23
C PHE A 18 15.73 18.61 23.95
N PHE A 19 14.58 19.28 23.95
CA PHE A 19 13.96 19.92 22.78
C PHE A 19 13.89 21.43 22.97
N LYS A 20 14.28 22.19 21.94
CA LYS A 20 14.34 23.66 21.97
C LYS A 20 13.06 24.24 21.35
N ILE A 21 12.17 24.78 22.18
CA ILE A 21 10.87 25.32 21.74
C ILE A 21 10.93 26.84 21.52
N SER A 22 11.82 27.51 22.26
CA SER A 22 12.16 28.92 22.12
C SER A 22 13.68 29.08 22.17
N ASN A 23 14.19 30.28 21.84
CA ASN A 23 15.63 30.51 21.66
C ASN A 23 16.50 30.19 22.89
N ASP A 24 15.92 30.10 24.10
CA ASP A 24 16.70 29.99 25.34
C ASP A 24 16.33 28.82 26.27
N GLN A 25 15.29 28.02 25.98
CA GLN A 25 14.86 26.93 26.88
C GLN A 25 14.82 25.57 26.18
N ALA A 26 15.68 24.67 26.64
CA ALA A 26 15.67 23.27 26.27
C ALA A 26 14.87 22.47 27.31
N ILE A 27 13.85 21.75 26.86
CA ILE A 27 12.92 21.04 27.73
C ILE A 27 13.10 19.53 27.53
N PHE A 28 13.22 18.81 28.63
CA PHE A 28 13.32 17.36 28.57
C PHE A 28 11.99 16.76 28.10
N GLY A 29 12.03 16.02 27.00
CA GLY A 29 10.86 15.40 26.39
C GLY A 29 11.08 13.93 26.09
N LYS A 30 9.97 13.23 25.88
CA LYS A 30 9.95 11.83 25.45
C LYS A 30 9.29 11.71 24.09
N LEU A 31 10.01 11.11 23.16
CA LEU A 31 9.51 10.78 21.84
C LEU A 31 9.22 9.29 21.78
N PHE A 32 8.00 8.96 21.37
CA PHE A 32 7.54 7.59 21.16
C PHE A 32 7.35 7.37 19.67
N HIS A 33 7.94 6.31 19.14
CA HIS A 33 7.59 5.78 17.84
C HIS A 33 6.81 4.49 18.06
N SER A 34 5.58 4.43 17.56
CA SER A 34 4.75 3.24 17.62
C SER A 34 4.00 3.01 16.30
N ILE A 35 3.25 1.91 16.25
CA ILE A 35 2.38 1.57 15.11
C ILE A 35 1.35 2.68 14.83
N ASP A 36 0.92 3.42 15.86
CA ASP A 36 -0.12 4.45 15.73
C ASP A 36 0.43 5.81 15.30
N GLY A 37 1.76 5.94 15.25
CA GLY A 37 2.46 7.13 14.81
C GLY A 37 3.65 7.48 15.68
N MET A 38 4.18 8.68 15.44
CA MET A 38 5.22 9.28 16.27
C MET A 38 4.59 10.34 17.16
N PHE A 39 4.96 10.33 18.44
CA PHE A 39 4.42 11.24 19.44
C PHE A 39 5.52 11.84 20.29
N LEU A 40 5.48 13.15 20.50
CA LEU A 40 6.35 13.85 21.43
C LEU A 40 5.55 14.29 22.64
N GLU A 41 6.03 13.95 23.83
CA GLU A 41 5.46 14.36 25.10
C GLU A 41 6.42 15.32 25.81
N LEU A 42 5.91 16.51 26.16
CA LEU A 42 6.67 17.60 26.78
C LEU A 42 5.97 18.07 28.07
N PRO A 43 6.71 18.29 29.18
CA PRO A 43 6.19 18.79 30.45
C PRO A 43 5.95 20.31 30.38
N ILE A 44 4.96 20.72 29.60
CA ILE A 44 4.67 22.12 29.30
C ILE A 44 3.15 22.32 29.27
N SER A 45 2.70 23.46 29.78
CA SER A 45 1.29 23.85 29.79
C SER A 45 0.75 24.09 28.37
N GLU A 46 -0.56 23.92 28.18
CA GLU A 46 -1.20 24.08 26.87
C GLU A 46 -1.07 25.51 26.31
N ASP A 47 -1.03 26.50 27.21
CA ASP A 47 -0.96 27.93 26.86
C ASP A 47 0.45 28.39 26.43
N GLU A 48 1.48 27.60 26.74
CA GLU A 48 2.88 27.93 26.45
C GLU A 48 3.34 27.47 25.07
N VAL A 49 2.53 26.70 24.34
CA VAL A 49 2.93 26.11 23.05
C VAL A 49 1.84 26.21 21.99
N ALA A 50 2.25 26.57 20.77
CA ALA A 50 1.37 26.63 19.62
C ALA A 50 0.70 25.27 19.32
N GLU A 51 -0.52 25.32 18.78
CA GLU A 51 -1.27 24.12 18.35
C GLU A 51 -0.52 23.33 17.26
N LYS A 52 0.24 24.04 16.41
CA LYS A 52 1.07 23.47 15.34
C LYS A 52 2.47 24.05 15.41
N ILE A 53 3.46 23.17 15.26
CA ILE A 53 4.88 23.54 15.17
C ILE A 53 5.43 22.93 13.89
N GLU A 54 5.97 23.76 12.99
CA GLU A 54 6.48 23.28 11.71
C GLU A 54 7.72 22.41 11.88
N CYS A 55 8.67 22.86 12.69
CA CYS A 55 9.91 22.17 12.97
C CYS A 55 10.31 22.33 14.44
N LEU A 56 10.77 21.24 15.07
CA LEU A 56 11.31 21.26 16.42
C LEU A 56 12.60 20.45 16.48
N ILE A 57 13.67 21.06 17.01
CA ILE A 57 14.97 20.42 17.15
C ILE A 57 15.17 19.97 18.60
N GLY A 58 15.55 18.72 18.77
CA GLY A 58 16.07 18.20 20.01
C GLY A 58 17.39 17.49 19.84
N GLU A 59 17.99 17.12 20.96
CA GLU A 59 19.24 16.39 20.99
C GLU A 59 19.23 15.38 22.13
N ASN A 60 19.91 14.25 21.92
CA ASN A 60 20.27 13.34 22.99
C ASN A 60 21.81 13.15 22.97
N LYS A 61 22.33 12.23 23.78
CA LYS A 61 23.77 12.00 23.88
C LYS A 61 24.45 11.50 22.60
N HIS A 62 23.67 11.05 21.62
CA HIS A 62 24.15 10.31 20.46
C HIS A 62 23.78 10.99 19.15
N GLU A 63 22.67 11.74 19.10
CA GLU A 63 22.06 12.21 17.86
C GLU A 63 21.34 13.55 18.05
N VAL A 64 21.29 14.32 16.96
CA VAL A 64 20.38 15.44 16.80
C VAL A 64 19.08 14.93 16.17
N ILE A 65 17.96 15.33 16.74
CA ILE A 65 16.61 14.89 16.38
C ILE A 65 15.87 16.09 15.80
N SER A 66 15.48 16.01 14.53
CA SER A 66 14.70 17.05 13.87
C SER A 66 13.29 16.53 13.62
N LEU A 67 12.29 17.16 14.22
CA LEU A 67 10.87 16.77 14.13
C LEU A 67 10.13 17.75 13.23
N PHE A 68 9.23 17.26 12.39
CA PHE A 68 8.48 18.10 11.45
C PHE A 68 6.97 17.84 11.50
N GLY A 69 6.21 18.92 11.29
CA GLY A 69 4.74 18.91 11.22
C GLY A 69 4.10 18.43 12.52
N LEU A 70 4.51 19.00 13.65
CA LEU A 70 3.97 18.64 14.95
C LEU A 70 2.58 19.26 15.11
N THR A 71 1.61 18.45 15.53
CA THR A 71 0.24 18.90 15.81
C THR A 71 -0.15 18.45 17.21
N ARG A 72 -0.61 19.38 18.06
CA ARG A 72 -1.07 19.08 19.42
C ARG A 72 -2.27 18.14 19.34
N GLN A 73 -2.21 17.02 20.07
CA GLN A 73 -3.29 16.03 20.11
C GLN A 73 -4.04 16.00 21.43
N ALA A 74 -3.31 16.16 22.53
CA ALA A 74 -3.88 16.03 23.84
C ALA A 74 -3.05 16.83 24.85
N TYR A 75 -3.75 17.19 25.91
CA TYR A 75 -3.19 17.78 27.10
C TYR A 75 -3.65 16.93 28.30
N TYR A 76 -2.73 16.62 29.20
CA TYR A 76 -3.02 15.85 30.40
C TYR A 76 -2.49 16.60 31.63
N VAL A 77 -3.40 16.88 32.57
CA VAL A 77 -3.04 17.36 33.90
C VAL A 77 -2.85 16.15 34.82
N LYS A 78 -1.61 15.88 35.22
CA LYS A 78 -1.26 14.98 36.34
C LYS A 78 -0.49 15.81 37.38
N ASP A 79 0.47 15.20 38.10
CA ASP A 79 1.40 15.92 38.99
C ASP A 79 2.28 16.93 38.24
N ILE A 80 2.38 16.81 36.90
CA ILE A 80 3.05 17.73 35.98
C ILE A 80 2.18 17.86 34.74
N ASP A 81 2.00 19.10 34.26
CA ASP A 81 1.29 19.39 33.01
C ASP A 81 2.06 18.83 31.81
N MET A 82 1.39 18.01 30.99
CA MET A 82 2.00 17.32 29.86
C MET A 82 1.24 17.57 28.58
N THR A 83 1.92 18.14 27.59
CA THR A 83 1.40 18.33 26.24
C THR A 83 1.92 17.23 25.31
N LYS A 84 1.02 16.61 24.55
CA LYS A 84 1.31 15.56 23.58
C LYS A 84 1.12 16.05 22.16
N PHE A 85 2.17 15.97 21.36
CA PHE A 85 2.17 16.26 19.93
C PHE A 85 2.21 14.97 19.12
N ARG A 86 1.44 14.92 18.03
CA ARG A 86 1.70 13.97 16.93
C ARG A 86 2.73 14.57 16.00
N VAL A 87 3.69 13.76 15.60
CA VAL A 87 4.79 14.14 14.70
C VAL A 87 4.60 13.42 13.36
N ASN A 88 4.71 14.17 12.26
CA ASN A 88 4.56 13.59 10.92
C ASN A 88 5.86 12.92 10.47
N TYR A 89 7.00 13.58 10.70
CA TYR A 89 8.31 13.14 10.25
C TYR A 89 9.39 13.38 11.30
N MET A 90 10.40 12.52 11.33
CA MET A 90 11.57 12.68 12.19
C MET A 90 12.85 12.34 11.41
N ILE A 91 13.87 13.18 11.55
CA ILE A 91 15.24 12.90 11.13
C ILE A 91 16.10 12.72 12.39
N CYS A 92 16.78 11.58 12.50
CA CYS A 92 17.90 11.40 13.43
C CYS A 92 19.21 11.49 12.62
N ASP A 93 20.02 12.50 12.89
CA ASP A 93 21.31 12.72 12.24
C ASP A 93 22.35 13.26 13.25
N SER A 94 23.60 13.48 12.83
CA SER A 94 24.60 14.18 13.66
C SER A 94 24.49 15.71 13.58
N LYS A 95 23.55 16.25 12.79
CA LYS A 95 23.28 17.69 12.67
C LYS A 95 21.79 17.99 12.66
N ALA A 96 21.43 19.24 12.95
CA ALA A 96 20.05 19.70 12.90
C ALA A 96 19.58 19.89 11.44
N HIS A 97 18.30 19.58 11.19
CA HIS A 97 17.62 19.80 9.93
C HIS A 97 16.43 20.73 10.16
N THR A 98 16.41 21.86 9.46
CA THR A 98 15.36 22.88 9.60
C THR A 98 14.28 22.78 8.53
N ASP A 99 14.52 22.00 7.47
CA ASP A 99 13.62 21.81 6.35
C ASP A 99 13.73 20.38 5.78
N LEU A 100 12.68 19.93 5.09
CA LEU A 100 12.61 18.63 4.41
C LEU A 100 12.98 18.72 2.93
N GLU A 101 12.79 19.88 2.30
CA GLU A 101 12.88 20.05 0.84
C GLU A 101 14.32 20.23 0.34
N GLY A 102 15.20 20.82 1.13
CA GLY A 102 16.59 21.10 0.77
C GLY A 102 17.53 19.89 0.83
N ARG A 103 17.03 18.70 1.21
CA ARG A 103 17.85 17.51 1.39
C ARG A 103 17.60 16.50 0.29
N SER A 104 18.67 16.20 -0.47
CA SER A 104 18.66 15.20 -1.50
C SER A 104 19.69 14.10 -1.23
N PHE A 105 19.33 12.86 -1.56
CA PHE A 105 20.19 11.70 -1.39
C PHE A 105 20.25 10.91 -2.69
N SER A 106 21.46 10.50 -3.07
CA SER A 106 21.67 9.57 -4.19
C SER A 106 21.61 8.11 -3.75
N LYS A 107 21.64 7.83 -2.44
CA LYS A 107 21.63 6.47 -1.91
C LYS A 107 20.90 6.37 -0.58
N VAL A 108 19.98 5.42 -0.49
CA VAL A 108 19.27 5.09 0.74
C VAL A 108 19.18 3.59 0.96
N HIS A 109 18.97 3.19 2.21
CA HIS A 109 18.83 1.80 2.63
C HIS A 109 17.55 1.60 3.42
N PHE A 110 16.81 0.52 3.13
CA PHE A 110 15.57 0.19 3.82
C PHE A 110 15.36 -1.31 3.87
N SER A 111 14.45 -1.75 4.71
CA SER A 111 14.06 -3.15 4.86
C SER A 111 12.59 -3.22 5.23
N TYR A 112 11.93 -4.29 4.82
CA TYR A 112 10.56 -4.60 5.23
C TYR A 112 10.56 -5.79 6.18
N LYS A 113 9.59 -5.79 7.10
CA LYS A 113 9.45 -6.82 8.13
C LYS A 113 9.40 -8.26 7.60
N TYR A 114 8.75 -8.48 6.46
CA TYR A 114 8.55 -9.82 5.89
C TYR A 114 9.39 -10.09 4.63
N LEU A 115 10.40 -9.26 4.36
CA LEU A 115 11.19 -9.39 3.13
C LEU A 115 11.91 -10.74 3.03
N SER A 116 12.45 -11.24 4.15
CA SER A 116 13.13 -12.55 4.21
C SER A 116 12.23 -13.72 3.83
N SER A 117 10.95 -13.63 4.15
CA SER A 117 9.97 -14.66 3.80
C SER A 117 9.61 -14.63 2.31
N PHE A 118 9.75 -13.48 1.64
CA PHE A 118 9.48 -13.36 0.21
C PHE A 118 10.63 -13.92 -0.63
N ILE A 119 11.87 -13.52 -0.33
CA ILE A 119 13.04 -13.89 -1.13
C ILE A 119 13.43 -15.37 -0.90
N SER A 120 13.05 -15.95 0.24
CA SER A 120 13.10 -17.39 0.56
C SER A 120 14.46 -18.11 0.52
N LYS A 121 15.53 -17.47 0.02
CA LYS A 121 16.92 -17.92 0.11
C LYS A 121 17.85 -16.75 0.34
N GLN A 122 18.98 -17.00 1.01
CA GLN A 122 20.13 -16.12 0.89
C GLN A 122 20.56 -16.19 -0.58
N PRO A 123 20.52 -15.10 -1.35
CA PRO A 123 21.20 -15.12 -2.62
C PRO A 123 22.70 -15.27 -2.31
N ASP A 124 23.35 -16.25 -2.94
CA ASP A 124 24.80 -16.47 -2.80
C ASP A 124 25.60 -15.24 -3.27
N GLU A 125 24.98 -14.35 -4.05
CA GLU A 125 25.53 -13.10 -4.55
C GLU A 125 24.50 -11.95 -4.46
N ALA A 126 24.96 -10.74 -4.15
CA ALA A 126 24.11 -9.55 -4.14
C ALA A 126 23.51 -9.29 -5.52
N LYS A 127 22.18 -9.27 -5.62
CA LYS A 127 21.47 -8.97 -6.87
C LYS A 127 21.25 -7.48 -7.04
N SER A 128 21.41 -6.99 -8.26
CA SER A 128 21.16 -5.60 -8.61
C SER A 128 20.15 -5.52 -9.75
N PHE A 129 19.17 -4.64 -9.62
CA PHE A 129 18.08 -4.45 -10.57
C PHE A 129 18.04 -2.99 -10.98
N TYR A 130 18.04 -2.71 -12.28
CA TYR A 130 17.83 -1.34 -12.77
C TYR A 130 16.34 -1.04 -12.88
N ILE A 131 15.92 0.09 -12.31
CA ILE A 131 14.55 0.59 -12.36
C ILE A 131 14.52 1.81 -13.29
N GLY A 132 14.12 1.59 -14.54
CA GLY A 132 14.17 2.61 -15.59
C GLY A 132 13.38 3.87 -15.24
N ALA A 133 12.16 3.71 -14.74
CA ALA A 133 11.29 4.83 -14.35
C ALA A 133 11.87 5.73 -13.23
N LEU A 134 12.74 5.17 -12.38
CA LEU A 134 13.39 5.93 -11.30
C LEU A 134 14.79 6.41 -11.66
N ASN A 135 15.35 5.97 -12.79
CA ASN A 135 16.78 6.07 -13.09
C ASN A 135 17.64 5.67 -11.89
N ALA A 136 17.35 4.47 -11.35
CA ALA A 136 17.97 4.01 -10.12
C ALA A 136 18.28 2.52 -10.15
N GLU A 137 19.28 2.12 -9.37
CA GLU A 137 19.68 0.72 -9.18
C GLU A 137 19.25 0.25 -7.78
N LEU A 138 18.38 -0.75 -7.72
CA LEU A 138 18.00 -1.44 -6.50
C LEU A 138 18.98 -2.60 -6.26
N LYS A 139 19.75 -2.54 -5.17
CA LYS A 139 20.61 -3.65 -4.74
C LYS A 139 19.99 -4.36 -3.56
N GLU A 140 19.91 -5.68 -3.67
CA GLU A 140 19.64 -6.57 -2.56
C GLU A 140 20.95 -6.86 -1.82
N TRP A 141 20.96 -6.65 -0.51
CA TRP A 141 22.11 -7.01 0.31
C TRP A 141 21.66 -7.55 1.67
N ILE A 142 22.53 -8.32 2.30
CA ILE A 142 22.27 -8.91 3.61
C ILE A 142 23.07 -8.16 4.67
N SER A 143 22.39 -7.67 5.70
CA SER A 143 23.07 -7.19 6.91
C SER A 143 23.11 -8.30 7.95
N GLU A 144 24.30 -8.65 8.43
CA GLU A 144 24.43 -9.44 9.65
C GLU A 144 24.13 -8.55 10.86
N SER A 145 23.12 -8.90 11.67
CA SER A 145 22.90 -8.25 12.96
C SER A 145 23.15 -9.25 14.09
N SER A 146 24.11 -8.93 14.96
CA SER A 146 24.41 -9.69 16.16
C SER A 146 23.46 -9.25 17.28
N ARG A 147 22.55 -10.13 17.72
CA ARG A 147 21.85 -9.92 18.99
C ARG A 147 22.72 -10.46 20.12
N SER A 148 23.27 -9.58 20.95
CA SER A 148 23.78 -9.97 22.27
C SER A 148 22.58 -10.22 23.20
N GLY A 149 22.14 -11.45 23.35
CA GLY A 149 21.17 -11.85 24.36
C GLY A 149 21.83 -11.94 25.74
N GLN A 150 21.13 -11.54 26.80
CA GLN A 150 21.54 -11.85 28.18
C GLN A 150 21.40 -13.35 28.43
N SER A 151 22.47 -13.94 28.95
CA SER A 151 22.61 -15.35 29.30
C SER A 151 21.61 -15.80 30.38
N SER A 152 20.85 -16.87 30.12
CA SER A 152 20.63 -17.89 31.14
C SER A 152 21.95 -18.62 31.42
N ARG A 153 22.11 -19.19 32.62
CA ARG A 153 23.37 -19.66 33.23
C ARG A 153 24.28 -20.63 32.44
N ASP A 154 23.95 -21.03 31.23
CA ASP A 154 24.74 -21.94 30.41
C ASP A 154 24.89 -21.38 28.98
N GLY A 155 26.04 -20.75 28.69
CA GLY A 155 26.48 -20.44 27.31
C GLY A 155 25.90 -19.17 26.66
N PHE A 156 26.80 -18.37 26.06
CA PHE A 156 26.42 -17.31 25.10
C PHE A 156 26.12 -17.97 23.74
N GLU A 157 24.85 -18.12 23.39
CA GLU A 157 24.46 -18.31 21.99
C GLU A 157 24.20 -16.96 21.34
N SER A 158 25.17 -16.45 20.59
CA SER A 158 24.93 -15.36 19.66
C SER A 158 24.11 -15.90 18.49
N SER A 159 22.78 -15.70 18.51
CA SER A 159 21.99 -15.92 17.30
C SER A 159 22.26 -14.78 16.32
N LYS A 160 22.97 -15.10 15.23
CA LYS A 160 23.10 -14.19 14.09
C LYS A 160 21.74 -14.05 13.43
N GLN A 161 21.11 -12.88 13.52
CA GLN A 161 19.88 -12.62 12.77
C GLN A 161 20.27 -11.93 11.46
N ILE A 162 20.10 -12.67 10.38
CA ILE A 162 20.33 -12.23 9.01
C ILE A 162 19.07 -11.50 8.55
N LYS A 163 19.21 -10.21 8.17
CA LYS A 163 18.09 -9.41 7.66
C LYS A 163 18.40 -8.97 6.22
N PRO A 164 17.60 -9.38 5.23
CA PRO A 164 17.72 -8.81 3.90
C PRO A 164 17.33 -7.34 3.97
N ASN A 165 18.08 -6.53 3.25
CA ASN A 165 17.83 -5.12 3.09
C ASN A 165 17.90 -4.80 1.60
N TYR A 166 17.33 -3.67 1.22
CA TYR A 166 17.54 -3.06 -0.07
C TYR A 166 18.34 -1.77 0.07
N SER A 167 19.07 -1.43 -0.99
CA SER A 167 19.53 -0.06 -1.22
C SER A 167 19.06 0.42 -2.58
N ILE A 168 18.55 1.64 -2.67
CA ILE A 168 18.31 2.29 -3.97
C ILE A 168 19.44 3.29 -4.18
N ASN A 169 20.15 3.17 -5.30
CA ASN A 169 21.14 4.13 -5.77
C ASN A 169 20.55 4.90 -6.97
N TYR A 170 20.22 6.16 -6.77
CA TYR A 170 19.72 7.04 -7.82
C TYR A 170 20.88 7.62 -8.64
N ASN A 171 20.70 7.70 -9.96
CA ASN A 171 21.66 8.36 -10.84
C ASN A 171 21.77 9.87 -10.54
N ILE A 172 20.67 10.48 -10.06
CA ILE A 172 20.58 11.88 -9.66
C ILE A 172 19.99 11.90 -8.24
N ALA A 173 20.60 12.67 -7.33
CA ALA A 173 20.11 12.78 -5.96
C ALA A 173 18.65 13.27 -5.95
N LYS A 174 17.81 12.61 -5.17
CA LYS A 174 16.38 12.95 -5.06
C LYS A 174 16.05 13.58 -3.71
N PRO A 175 15.11 14.52 -3.64
CA PRO A 175 14.55 15.02 -2.39
C PRO A 175 14.07 13.89 -1.47
N LEU A 176 14.22 14.09 -0.17
CA LEU A 176 13.90 13.10 0.86
C LEU A 176 12.43 12.63 0.81
N LEU A 177 11.50 13.55 0.54
CA LEU A 177 10.07 13.21 0.41
C LEU A 177 9.78 12.37 -0.85
N ASP A 178 10.45 12.65 -1.96
CA ASP A 178 10.32 11.84 -3.18
C ASP A 178 10.85 10.42 -2.96
N ILE A 179 11.94 10.28 -2.20
CA ILE A 179 12.50 8.97 -1.82
C ILE A 179 11.52 8.20 -0.92
N LYS A 180 10.90 8.87 0.05
CA LYS A 180 9.85 8.27 0.89
C LYS A 180 8.72 7.73 0.01
N ASP A 181 8.28 8.51 -0.97
CA ASP A 181 7.20 8.12 -1.88
C ASP A 181 7.61 6.92 -2.75
N ASP A 182 8.83 6.91 -3.31
CA ASP A 182 9.38 5.74 -4.03
C ASP A 182 9.37 4.46 -3.16
N ILE A 183 9.77 4.57 -1.88
CA ILE A 183 9.78 3.45 -0.92
C ILE A 183 8.35 2.99 -0.60
N ILE A 184 7.38 3.89 -0.53
CA ILE A 184 5.95 3.56 -0.36
C ILE A 184 5.39 2.88 -1.62
N LYS A 185 5.74 3.33 -2.82
CA LYS A 185 5.37 2.67 -4.07
C LYS A 185 5.93 1.24 -4.11
N PHE A 186 7.21 1.07 -3.77
CA PHE A 186 7.84 -0.24 -3.66
C PHE A 186 7.18 -1.14 -2.59
N GLN A 187 6.80 -0.55 -1.46
CA GLN A 187 6.06 -1.21 -0.39
C GLN A 187 4.71 -1.77 -0.86
N LYS A 188 3.95 -0.98 -1.63
CA LYS A 188 2.66 -1.39 -2.19
C LYS A 188 2.84 -2.57 -3.16
N PHE A 189 3.85 -2.49 -4.04
CA PHE A 189 4.19 -3.57 -4.97
C PHE A 189 4.47 -4.88 -4.22
N LEU A 190 5.39 -4.85 -3.25
CA LEU A 190 5.70 -6.02 -2.45
C LEU A 190 4.48 -6.52 -1.66
N SER A 191 3.63 -5.62 -1.15
CA SER A 191 2.40 -6.01 -0.44
C SER A 191 1.40 -6.77 -1.32
N ILE A 192 1.30 -6.42 -2.60
CA ILE A 192 0.47 -7.14 -3.58
C ILE A 192 1.07 -8.54 -3.84
N LEU A 193 2.38 -8.62 -4.12
CA LEU A 193 3.07 -9.89 -4.39
C LEU A 193 3.00 -10.85 -3.20
N THR A 194 3.19 -10.30 -2.00
CA THR A 194 3.15 -11.08 -0.77
C THR A 194 1.72 -11.47 -0.40
N GLY A 195 0.76 -10.57 -0.63
CA GLY A 195 -0.60 -10.67 -0.10
C GLY A 195 -0.71 -10.26 1.36
N VAL A 196 0.32 -9.63 1.92
CA VAL A 196 0.35 -9.10 3.28
C VAL A 196 0.92 -7.69 3.25
N TYR A 197 0.40 -6.81 4.08
CA TYR A 197 0.93 -5.45 4.21
C TYR A 197 2.39 -5.49 4.68
N MET A 198 3.28 -4.84 3.93
CA MET A 198 4.71 -4.75 4.23
C MET A 198 5.02 -3.45 5.00
N PRO A 199 5.13 -3.43 6.33
CA PRO A 199 5.39 -2.18 7.04
C PRO A 199 6.83 -1.66 6.77
N VAL A 200 6.95 -0.34 6.69
CA VAL A 200 8.22 0.42 6.59
C VAL A 200 8.07 1.78 7.28
N SER A 201 8.70 1.97 8.43
CA SER A 201 8.59 3.22 9.19
C SER A 201 9.77 4.16 8.98
N PHE A 202 10.83 3.70 8.33
CA PHE A 202 12.02 4.51 8.10
C PHE A 202 12.89 4.01 6.95
N PHE A 203 13.78 4.89 6.49
CA PHE A 203 14.96 4.51 5.72
C PHE A 203 16.21 5.19 6.28
N ARG A 204 17.36 4.65 5.90
CA ARG A 204 18.69 5.13 6.28
C ARG A 204 19.36 5.83 5.11
N PHE A 205 20.18 6.82 5.41
CA PHE A 205 21.00 7.54 4.44
C PHE A 205 22.40 7.79 5.01
N ASN A 206 23.35 8.07 4.14
CA ASN A 206 24.69 8.47 4.56
C ASN A 206 24.65 9.94 4.99
N SER A 207 25.04 10.23 6.22
CA SER A 207 25.17 11.60 6.69
C SER A 207 26.33 12.31 5.99
N GLU A 208 26.22 13.62 5.83
CA GLU A 208 27.32 14.48 5.40
C GLU A 208 28.39 14.66 6.49
N THR A 209 28.03 14.33 7.74
CA THR A 209 28.87 14.53 8.93
C THR A 209 29.25 13.21 9.58
N LYS A 210 30.35 13.23 10.34
CA LYS A 210 30.73 12.12 11.20
C LYS A 210 29.78 12.02 12.40
N ASP A 211 29.89 10.95 13.17
CA ASP A 211 29.23 10.85 14.48
C ASP A 211 29.60 12.03 15.39
N LEU A 212 28.84 12.23 16.47
CA LEU A 212 29.07 13.33 17.42
C LEU A 212 30.47 13.27 18.08
N GLU A 213 31.14 12.13 18.03
CA GLU A 213 32.50 11.94 18.54
C GLU A 213 33.58 12.20 17.46
N GLY A 214 33.20 12.41 16.20
CA GLY A 214 34.09 12.71 15.07
C GLY A 214 34.86 11.50 14.50
N ASN A 215 34.47 10.29 14.86
CA ASN A 215 35.26 9.07 14.63
C ASN A 215 34.84 8.31 13.38
N MET A 216 33.53 8.19 13.11
CA MET A 216 33.01 7.39 11.98
C MET A 216 31.96 8.14 11.15
N PRO A 217 31.78 7.80 9.86
CA PRO A 217 30.66 8.30 9.05
C PRO A 217 29.33 7.97 9.74
N PHE A 218 28.49 8.99 9.96
CA PHE A 218 27.20 8.77 10.61
C PHE A 218 26.16 8.24 9.61
N CYS A 219 25.32 7.31 10.06
CA CYS A 219 24.21 6.79 9.26
C CYS A 219 22.91 7.43 9.74
N GLY A 220 22.47 8.47 9.02
CA GLY A 220 21.22 9.16 9.29
C GLY A 220 19.99 8.28 9.08
N ARG A 221 18.89 8.63 9.75
CA ARG A 221 17.63 7.90 9.70
C ARG A 221 16.48 8.88 9.49
N PHE A 222 15.64 8.60 8.50
CA PHE A 222 14.39 9.32 8.29
C PHE A 222 13.20 8.44 8.62
N TYR A 223 12.43 8.83 9.62
CA TYR A 223 11.23 8.17 10.10
C TYR A 223 9.97 8.89 9.61
N PHE A 224 8.96 8.12 9.28
CA PHE A 224 7.65 8.62 8.85
C PHE A 224 6.54 7.72 9.40
N SER A 225 5.41 8.34 9.74
CA SER A 225 4.26 7.59 10.24
C SER A 225 3.66 6.71 9.13
N GLN A 226 3.22 5.51 9.51
CA GLN A 226 2.40 4.65 8.66
C GLN A 226 0.98 4.57 9.23
N ALA A 227 0.00 4.35 8.36
CA ALA A 227 -1.35 4.03 8.82
C ALA A 227 -1.34 2.71 9.59
N SER A 228 -2.06 2.69 10.71
CA SER A 228 -2.00 1.65 11.74
C SER A 228 -2.26 0.23 11.21
N GLY A 229 -1.66 -0.75 11.89
CA GLY A 229 -2.18 -2.11 11.96
C GLY A 229 -1.20 -3.21 11.57
N GLU A 230 -0.09 -3.34 12.29
CA GLU A 230 0.59 -4.62 12.27
C GLU A 230 -0.35 -5.73 12.73
N ARG A 231 -0.76 -6.60 11.80
CA ARG A 231 -1.08 -7.97 12.16
C ARG A 231 0.25 -8.68 12.27
N LYS A 232 0.63 -9.09 13.49
CA LYS A 232 1.68 -10.12 13.62
C LYS A 232 1.17 -11.37 12.91
N VAL A 233 1.68 -11.63 11.71
CA VAL A 233 1.42 -12.89 10.98
C VAL A 233 2.58 -13.84 11.29
N PRO A 234 2.45 -14.72 12.30
CA PRO A 234 3.41 -15.79 12.50
C PRO A 234 3.29 -16.75 11.31
N ASN A 235 4.36 -16.88 10.53
CA ASN A 235 4.44 -17.73 9.33
C ASN A 235 3.65 -17.19 8.13
N PHE A 236 4.28 -16.21 7.48
CA PHE A 236 3.88 -15.66 6.20
C PHE A 236 4.45 -16.50 5.05
N PHE A 237 3.58 -16.90 4.11
CA PHE A 237 3.94 -17.48 2.81
C PHE A 237 3.50 -16.49 1.74
N SER A 238 4.41 -16.15 0.82
CA SER A 238 4.11 -15.24 -0.28
C SER A 238 3.13 -15.84 -1.26
N SER A 239 2.20 -15.01 -1.73
CA SER A 239 1.23 -15.40 -2.75
C SER A 239 1.96 -15.63 -4.08
N TYR A 240 2.75 -14.65 -4.52
CA TYR A 240 3.62 -14.80 -5.68
C TYR A 240 4.96 -15.42 -5.25
N ASN A 241 5.39 -16.45 -5.96
CA ASN A 241 6.67 -17.10 -5.72
C ASN A 241 7.80 -16.24 -6.32
N TYR A 242 8.71 -15.74 -5.47
CA TYR A 242 9.82 -14.90 -5.93
C TYR A 242 10.66 -15.59 -7.01
N LYS A 243 10.91 -16.90 -6.91
CA LYS A 243 11.69 -17.64 -7.92
C LYS A 243 11.05 -17.65 -9.31
N ALA A 244 9.73 -17.56 -9.38
CA ALA A 244 9.01 -17.47 -10.65
C ALA A 244 9.11 -16.06 -11.27
N LEU A 245 9.41 -15.04 -10.46
CA LEU A 245 9.52 -13.64 -10.89
C LEU A 245 10.98 -13.18 -11.05
N GLU A 246 11.91 -13.84 -10.40
CA GLU A 246 13.29 -13.38 -10.16
C GLU A 246 14.03 -12.97 -11.44
N ASN A 247 13.88 -13.74 -12.52
CA ASN A 247 14.56 -13.48 -13.79
C ASN A 247 14.03 -12.22 -14.50
N HIS A 248 12.79 -11.82 -14.23
CA HIS A 248 12.13 -10.66 -14.84
C HIS A 248 11.84 -9.56 -13.82
N PHE A 249 12.32 -9.68 -12.58
CA PHE A 249 11.92 -8.82 -11.48
C PHE A 249 12.22 -7.33 -11.76
N ALA A 250 13.36 -7.03 -12.40
CA ALA A 250 13.71 -5.67 -12.81
C ALA A 250 12.73 -5.09 -13.83
N GLU A 251 12.29 -5.90 -14.80
CA GLU A 251 11.36 -5.49 -15.86
C GLU A 251 9.96 -5.25 -15.27
N LEU A 252 9.47 -6.19 -14.47
CA LEU A 252 8.19 -6.08 -13.76
C LEU A 252 8.14 -4.85 -12.86
N LEU A 253 9.25 -4.60 -12.13
CA LEU A 253 9.36 -3.45 -11.24
C LEU A 253 9.41 -2.14 -12.01
N SER A 254 10.15 -2.09 -13.12
CA SER A 254 10.21 -0.92 -13.99
C SER A 254 8.82 -0.61 -14.55
N GLU A 255 8.12 -1.61 -15.09
CA GLU A 255 6.78 -1.44 -15.63
C GLU A 255 5.77 -1.04 -14.55
N TYR A 256 5.88 -1.60 -13.34
CA TYR A 256 5.08 -1.17 -12.18
C TYR A 256 5.20 0.33 -11.90
N PHE A 257 6.42 0.87 -11.89
CA PHE A 257 6.63 2.30 -11.66
C PHE A 257 6.15 3.16 -12.82
N VAL A 258 6.28 2.70 -14.07
CA VAL A 258 5.73 3.40 -15.25
C VAL A 258 4.21 3.50 -15.16
N GLN A 259 3.53 2.42 -14.76
CA GLN A 259 2.08 2.36 -14.69
C GLN A 259 1.50 2.94 -13.39
N TYR A 260 2.32 3.23 -12.38
CA TYR A 260 1.85 3.55 -11.04
C TYR A 260 0.81 4.67 -11.00
N GLU A 261 1.10 5.81 -11.65
CA GLU A 261 0.21 6.99 -11.62
C GLU A 261 -1.16 6.69 -12.24
N SER A 262 -1.20 5.91 -13.32
CA SER A 262 -2.46 5.53 -13.96
C SER A 262 -3.28 4.53 -13.13
N TYR A 263 -2.62 3.74 -12.28
CA TYR A 263 -3.25 2.68 -11.48
C TYR A 263 -3.27 2.99 -9.98
N GLU A 264 -2.94 4.21 -9.55
CA GLU A 264 -2.71 4.51 -8.13
C GLU A 264 -3.93 4.16 -7.26
N ALA A 265 -5.13 4.59 -7.66
CA ALA A 265 -6.36 4.30 -6.92
C ALA A 265 -6.61 2.79 -6.78
N ILE A 266 -6.33 2.02 -7.84
CA ILE A 266 -6.44 0.56 -7.84
C ILE A 266 -5.44 -0.05 -6.85
N LEU A 267 -4.19 0.41 -6.88
CA LEU A 267 -3.12 -0.08 -6.00
C LEU A 267 -3.39 0.23 -4.53
N ILE A 268 -3.90 1.43 -4.23
CA ILE A 268 -4.34 1.81 -2.89
C ILE A 268 -5.48 0.90 -2.43
N ASN A 269 -6.47 0.64 -3.28
CA ASN A 269 -7.58 -0.23 -2.93
C ASN A 269 -7.13 -1.68 -2.68
N LEU A 270 -6.31 -2.25 -3.57
CA LEU A 270 -5.80 -3.62 -3.43
C LEU A 270 -5.00 -3.80 -2.13
N THR A 271 -4.15 -2.83 -1.80
CA THR A 271 -3.33 -2.87 -0.57
C THR A 271 -4.15 -2.64 0.71
N THR A 272 -5.13 -1.73 0.68
CA THR A 272 -6.06 -1.47 1.80
C THR A 272 -6.93 -2.70 2.08
N ASN A 273 -7.42 -3.36 1.03
CA ASN A 273 -8.23 -4.56 1.13
C ASN A 273 -7.45 -5.84 1.45
N LEU A 274 -6.14 -5.80 1.67
CA LEU A 274 -5.41 -6.98 2.18
C LEU A 274 -5.92 -7.42 3.56
N ARG A 275 -6.54 -6.51 4.33
CA ARG A 275 -7.07 -6.80 5.67
C ARG A 275 -8.59 -6.92 5.71
N TYR A 276 -9.31 -6.35 4.75
CA TYR A 276 -10.77 -6.26 4.74
C TYR A 276 -11.36 -5.73 6.06
N ASN A 277 -10.80 -4.63 6.59
CA ASN A 277 -11.23 -4.01 7.85
C ASN A 277 -12.29 -2.91 7.65
N ASN A 278 -12.51 -2.44 6.42
CA ASN A 278 -13.48 -1.38 6.12
C ASN A 278 -14.93 -1.91 6.21
N LEU A 279 -15.92 -1.01 6.23
CA LEU A 279 -17.33 -1.38 6.08
C LEU A 279 -17.55 -2.14 4.77
N VAL A 280 -18.45 -3.12 4.78
CA VAL A 280 -18.65 -4.04 3.65
C VAL A 280 -19.12 -3.29 2.39
N GLU A 281 -19.95 -2.27 2.58
CA GLU A 281 -20.40 -1.37 1.53
C GLU A 281 -19.22 -0.64 0.89
N THR A 282 -18.34 -0.04 1.71
CA THR A 282 -17.12 0.64 1.23
C THR A 282 -16.22 -0.34 0.47
N GLN A 283 -15.99 -1.54 1.01
CA GLN A 283 -15.19 -2.57 0.33
C GLN A 283 -15.76 -2.94 -1.04
N PHE A 284 -17.09 -3.03 -1.16
CA PHE A 284 -17.76 -3.33 -2.42
C PHE A 284 -17.66 -2.17 -3.40
N PHE A 285 -17.91 -0.94 -2.96
CA PHE A 285 -17.83 0.25 -3.80
C PHE A 285 -16.41 0.50 -4.32
N ASP A 286 -15.40 0.35 -3.47
CA ASP A 286 -14.00 0.50 -3.87
C ASP A 286 -13.62 -0.58 -4.90
N ALA A 287 -14.02 -1.83 -4.65
CA ALA A 287 -13.72 -2.94 -5.55
C ALA A 287 -14.40 -2.81 -6.93
N ILE A 288 -15.69 -2.44 -6.99
CA ILE A 288 -16.38 -2.26 -8.27
C ILE A 288 -15.88 -1.03 -9.03
N SER A 289 -15.52 0.05 -8.33
CA SER A 289 -14.92 1.24 -8.95
C SER A 289 -13.55 0.91 -9.55
N CYS A 290 -12.75 0.07 -8.87
CA CYS A 290 -11.48 -0.42 -9.44
C CYS A 290 -11.68 -1.28 -10.68
N VAL A 291 -12.71 -2.11 -10.74
CA VAL A 291 -13.03 -2.91 -11.94
C VAL A 291 -13.44 -2.00 -13.11
N GLU A 292 -14.22 -0.95 -12.83
CA GLU A 292 -14.59 0.06 -13.83
C GLU A 292 -13.36 0.81 -14.36
N GLU A 293 -12.44 1.17 -13.46
CA GLU A 293 -11.19 1.83 -13.79
C GLU A 293 -10.24 0.93 -14.61
N ILE A 294 -10.09 -0.34 -14.21
CA ILE A 294 -9.34 -1.34 -14.99
C ILE A 294 -9.91 -1.45 -16.40
N ALA A 295 -11.23 -1.54 -16.55
CA ALA A 295 -11.84 -1.62 -17.86
C ALA A 295 -11.56 -0.36 -18.69
N ARG A 296 -11.60 0.82 -18.07
CA ARG A 296 -11.28 2.09 -18.73
C ARG A 296 -9.85 2.12 -19.27
N LEU A 297 -8.89 1.62 -18.50
CA LEU A 297 -7.46 1.63 -18.83
C LEU A 297 -7.04 0.55 -19.83
N THR A 298 -7.79 -0.57 -19.90
CA THR A 298 -7.38 -1.76 -20.66
C THR A 298 -8.26 -2.03 -21.89
N MET A 299 -9.43 -1.42 -21.99
CA MET A 299 -10.38 -1.66 -23.08
C MET A 299 -10.65 -0.39 -23.88
N ASP A 300 -10.87 -0.57 -25.18
CA ASP A 300 -11.56 0.45 -25.98
C ASP A 300 -12.99 0.57 -25.45
N ASN A 301 -13.33 1.77 -24.95
CA ASN A 301 -14.61 2.05 -24.31
C ASN A 301 -15.74 2.29 -25.32
N THR A 302 -15.41 2.37 -26.61
CA THR A 302 -16.39 2.66 -27.66
C THR A 302 -16.95 1.38 -28.27
N ARG A 303 -18.26 1.35 -28.47
CA ARG A 303 -18.95 0.36 -29.29
C ARG A 303 -19.01 0.91 -30.71
N GLN A 304 -18.75 0.05 -31.70
CA GLN A 304 -19.05 0.42 -33.08
C GLN A 304 -20.57 0.54 -33.25
N LEU A 305 -21.03 1.77 -33.50
CA LEU A 305 -22.40 2.05 -33.88
C LEU A 305 -22.60 1.77 -35.36
N SER A 306 -23.78 1.31 -35.75
CA SER A 306 -24.15 1.25 -37.17
C SER A 306 -24.30 2.65 -37.74
N GLU A 307 -24.04 2.83 -39.04
CA GLU A 307 -24.22 4.11 -39.74
C GLU A 307 -25.63 4.68 -39.55
N GLN A 308 -26.64 3.81 -39.48
CA GLN A 308 -28.02 4.21 -39.27
C GLN A 308 -28.23 4.83 -37.87
N VAL A 309 -27.61 4.28 -36.82
CA VAL A 309 -27.69 4.83 -35.46
C VAL A 309 -26.93 6.16 -35.36
N ILE A 310 -25.77 6.28 -36.03
CA ILE A 310 -25.02 7.53 -36.11
C ILE A 310 -25.88 8.61 -36.77
N LYS A 311 -26.50 8.29 -37.91
CA LYS A 311 -27.39 9.21 -38.63
C LYS A 311 -28.58 9.65 -37.79
N TYR A 312 -29.23 8.73 -37.07
CA TYR A 312 -30.33 9.11 -36.16
C TYR A 312 -29.84 9.98 -34.99
N ARG A 313 -28.66 9.70 -34.44
CA ARG A 313 -28.06 10.54 -33.38
C ARG A 313 -27.85 11.96 -33.86
N GLU A 314 -27.29 12.14 -35.05
CA GLU A 314 -27.07 13.46 -35.66
C GLU A 314 -28.39 14.21 -35.90
N GLN A 315 -29.43 13.51 -36.37
CA GLN A 315 -30.76 14.09 -36.54
C GLN A 315 -31.37 14.55 -35.22
N VAL A 316 -31.28 13.74 -34.17
CA VAL A 316 -31.81 14.09 -32.84
C VAL A 316 -31.04 15.27 -32.25
N ILE A 317 -29.70 15.30 -32.38
CA ILE A 317 -28.88 16.44 -31.95
C ILE A 317 -29.30 17.72 -32.69
N TYR A 318 -29.52 17.65 -34.00
CA TYR A 318 -30.00 18.79 -34.79
C TYR A 318 -31.38 19.26 -34.32
N THR A 319 -32.33 18.34 -34.12
CA THR A 319 -33.69 18.68 -33.66
C THR A 319 -33.68 19.32 -32.27
N ILE A 320 -32.85 18.82 -31.36
CA ILE A 320 -32.65 19.42 -30.03
C ILE A 320 -32.01 20.81 -30.16
N GLY A 321 -31.05 20.96 -31.07
CA GLY A 321 -30.44 22.22 -31.52
C GLY A 321 -31.48 23.32 -31.80
N GLU A 322 -32.50 22.97 -32.57
CA GLU A 322 -33.52 23.89 -33.08
C GLU A 322 -34.69 24.12 -32.11
N ASN A 323 -35.01 23.16 -31.25
CA ASN A 323 -36.28 23.16 -30.50
C ASN A 323 -36.14 23.28 -28.98
N VAL A 324 -34.93 23.14 -28.42
CA VAL A 324 -34.70 23.30 -26.98
C VAL A 324 -34.01 24.63 -26.73
N SER A 325 -34.74 25.56 -26.11
CA SER A 325 -34.28 26.93 -25.84
C SER A 325 -33.26 27.01 -24.69
N ASP A 326 -33.32 26.07 -23.74
CA ASP A 326 -32.43 26.02 -22.58
C ASP A 326 -31.12 25.30 -22.95
N LYS A 327 -30.02 26.06 -23.02
CA LYS A 327 -28.69 25.54 -23.33
C LYS A 327 -28.19 24.49 -22.33
N SER A 328 -28.54 24.61 -21.04
CA SER A 328 -28.11 23.64 -20.02
C SER A 328 -28.80 22.29 -20.22
N GLU A 329 -30.09 22.31 -20.55
CA GLU A 329 -30.85 21.11 -20.89
C GLU A 329 -30.37 20.49 -22.22
N GLN A 330 -30.09 21.35 -23.20
CA GLN A 330 -29.50 20.98 -24.48
C GLN A 330 -28.17 20.23 -24.31
N ASP A 331 -27.25 20.79 -23.53
CA ASP A 331 -25.94 20.20 -23.24
C ASP A 331 -26.06 18.86 -22.52
N LEU A 332 -27.00 18.73 -21.57
CA LEU A 332 -27.26 17.48 -20.85
C LEU A 332 -27.69 16.36 -21.80
N ILE A 333 -28.65 16.65 -22.70
CA ILE A 333 -29.17 15.65 -23.64
C ILE A 333 -28.12 15.31 -24.70
N ILE A 334 -27.40 16.30 -25.24
CA ILE A 334 -26.33 16.07 -26.20
C ILE A 334 -25.24 15.17 -25.60
N ARG A 335 -24.82 15.42 -24.36
CA ARG A 335 -23.85 14.55 -23.66
C ARG A 335 -24.38 13.13 -23.51
N ALA A 336 -25.66 12.95 -23.16
CA ALA A 336 -26.28 11.63 -23.05
C ALA A 336 -26.35 10.88 -24.41
N LEU A 337 -26.57 11.61 -25.50
CA LEU A 337 -26.55 11.05 -26.86
C LEU A 337 -25.13 10.72 -27.33
N GLN A 338 -24.16 11.54 -26.95
CA GLN A 338 -22.75 11.31 -27.25
C GLN A 338 -22.21 10.09 -26.52
N SER A 339 -22.59 9.88 -25.25
CA SER A 339 -22.20 8.69 -24.48
C SER A 339 -22.93 7.41 -24.90
N MET A 340 -23.79 7.46 -25.91
CA MET A 340 -24.49 6.26 -26.39
C MET A 340 -23.53 5.19 -26.88
N ASP A 341 -22.37 5.52 -27.45
CA ASP A 341 -21.41 4.52 -27.88
C ASP A 341 -20.61 3.89 -26.73
N GLU A 342 -20.75 4.36 -25.50
CA GLU A 342 -20.01 3.81 -24.38
C GLU A 342 -20.49 2.39 -24.01
N ILE A 343 -19.52 1.51 -23.81
CA ILE A 343 -19.78 0.16 -23.31
C ILE A 343 -20.24 0.23 -21.85
N SER A 344 -21.43 -0.31 -21.56
CA SER A 344 -21.98 -0.33 -20.20
C SER A 344 -21.07 -1.06 -19.21
N LEU A 345 -21.10 -0.65 -17.92
CA LEU A 345 -20.33 -1.32 -16.86
C LEU A 345 -20.62 -2.82 -16.77
N VAL A 346 -21.88 -3.23 -16.96
CA VAL A 346 -22.26 -4.65 -17.04
C VAL A 346 -21.44 -5.37 -18.13
N SER A 347 -21.29 -4.76 -19.30
CA SER A 347 -20.53 -5.34 -20.41
C SER A 347 -19.03 -5.34 -20.15
N LYS A 348 -18.50 -4.28 -19.53
CA LYS A 348 -17.10 -4.18 -19.08
C LYS A 348 -16.74 -5.33 -18.11
N ILE A 349 -17.54 -5.53 -17.06
CA ILE A 349 -17.35 -6.63 -16.09
C ILE A 349 -17.41 -7.98 -16.81
N LYS A 350 -18.38 -8.19 -17.71
CA LYS A 350 -18.47 -9.46 -18.48
C LYS A 350 -17.22 -9.74 -19.30
N ARG A 351 -16.62 -8.72 -19.93
CA ARG A 351 -15.38 -8.87 -20.70
C ARG A 351 -14.21 -9.22 -19.79
N LEU A 352 -13.98 -8.44 -18.73
CA LEU A 352 -12.91 -8.69 -17.77
C LEU A 352 -12.99 -10.09 -17.15
N CYS A 353 -14.20 -10.56 -16.83
CA CYS A 353 -14.42 -11.92 -16.33
C CYS A 353 -14.12 -13.01 -17.36
N LYS A 354 -14.31 -12.75 -18.66
CA LYS A 354 -14.03 -13.72 -19.74
C LYS A 354 -12.55 -13.81 -20.05
N ASP A 355 -11.82 -12.71 -19.88
CA ASP A 355 -10.40 -12.58 -20.19
C ASP A 355 -9.49 -13.14 -19.08
N LEU A 356 -10.08 -13.55 -17.95
CA LEU A 356 -9.36 -14.30 -16.92
C LEU A 356 -8.90 -15.68 -17.44
N PRO A 357 -7.74 -16.18 -16.98
CA PRO A 357 -7.28 -17.54 -17.27
C PRO A 357 -8.38 -18.58 -16.98
N GLN A 358 -8.54 -19.55 -17.88
CA GLN A 358 -9.62 -20.54 -17.80
C GLN A 358 -9.59 -21.33 -16.49
N GLU A 359 -8.40 -21.69 -16.02
CA GLU A 359 -8.20 -22.39 -14.75
C GLU A 359 -8.77 -21.60 -13.57
N LEU A 360 -8.45 -20.30 -13.50
CA LEU A 360 -8.94 -19.41 -12.45
C LEU A 360 -10.47 -19.26 -12.52
N ARG A 361 -11.04 -19.07 -13.73
CA ARG A 361 -12.50 -19.00 -13.92
C ARG A 361 -13.22 -20.25 -13.43
N GLY A 362 -12.62 -21.42 -13.61
CA GLY A 362 -13.15 -22.71 -13.15
C GLY A 362 -13.11 -22.90 -11.63
N LYS A 363 -12.43 -22.03 -10.88
CA LYS A 363 -12.25 -22.11 -9.41
C LYS A 363 -12.96 -21.01 -8.63
N VAL A 364 -13.28 -19.87 -9.26
CA VAL A 364 -14.00 -18.77 -8.60
C VAL A 364 -15.44 -19.16 -8.31
N LYS A 365 -15.83 -19.06 -7.04
CA LYS A 365 -17.16 -19.40 -6.54
C LYS A 365 -17.78 -18.31 -5.67
N LEU A 366 -19.11 -18.25 -5.68
CA LEU A 366 -19.94 -17.49 -4.74
C LEU A 366 -21.03 -18.41 -4.22
N ASN A 367 -21.17 -18.54 -2.90
CA ASN A 367 -22.14 -19.44 -2.26
C ASN A 367 -22.09 -20.88 -2.82
N ASN A 368 -20.88 -21.43 -2.95
CA ASN A 368 -20.60 -22.77 -3.52
C ASN A 368 -20.99 -22.97 -4.99
N LYS A 369 -21.31 -21.91 -5.74
CA LYS A 369 -21.59 -21.96 -7.17
C LYS A 369 -20.45 -21.32 -7.96
N LYS A 370 -19.99 -21.98 -9.02
CA LYS A 370 -18.97 -21.45 -9.95
C LYS A 370 -19.59 -20.37 -10.83
N ILE A 371 -19.27 -19.11 -10.55
CA ILE A 371 -19.95 -17.98 -11.20
C ILE A 371 -19.27 -17.51 -12.50
N LEU A 372 -18.01 -17.90 -12.74
CA LEU A 372 -17.23 -17.44 -13.89
C LEU A 372 -17.04 -18.52 -14.99
N ILE A 373 -17.75 -19.65 -14.91
CA ILE A 373 -17.51 -20.80 -15.79
C ILE A 373 -18.18 -20.67 -17.17
N ASN A 374 -19.34 -20.01 -17.25
CA ASN A 374 -20.09 -19.87 -18.49
C ASN A 374 -20.66 -18.45 -18.67
N LYS A 375 -21.13 -18.16 -19.89
CA LYS A 375 -21.59 -16.82 -20.27
C LYS A 375 -22.81 -16.36 -19.46
N ASP A 376 -23.69 -17.27 -19.08
CA ASP A 376 -24.94 -16.94 -18.38
C ASP A 376 -24.68 -16.55 -16.93
N PHE A 377 -23.86 -17.33 -16.21
CA PHE A 377 -23.48 -17.01 -14.84
C PHE A 377 -22.64 -15.73 -14.76
N ILE A 378 -21.69 -15.54 -15.68
CA ILE A 378 -20.96 -14.26 -15.81
C ILE A 378 -21.95 -13.12 -16.06
N GLY A 379 -22.96 -13.38 -16.89
CA GLY A 379 -24.05 -12.46 -17.20
C GLY A 379 -24.80 -12.01 -15.96
N MET A 380 -25.28 -12.96 -15.17
CA MET A 380 -26.02 -12.73 -13.93
C MET A 380 -25.16 -12.01 -12.88
N PHE A 381 -23.92 -12.46 -12.67
CA PHE A 381 -22.98 -11.87 -11.73
C PHE A 381 -22.74 -10.38 -12.05
N SER A 382 -22.44 -10.08 -13.32
CA SER A 382 -22.15 -8.71 -13.76
C SER A 382 -23.36 -7.78 -13.58
N SER A 383 -24.56 -8.25 -13.92
CA SER A 383 -25.79 -7.49 -13.71
C SER A 383 -26.06 -7.24 -12.23
N LYS A 384 -25.88 -8.26 -11.37
CA LYS A 384 -26.10 -8.14 -9.92
C LYS A 384 -25.10 -7.17 -9.28
N CYS A 385 -23.84 -7.12 -9.74
CA CYS A 385 -22.86 -6.13 -9.29
C CYS A 385 -23.32 -4.70 -9.56
N VAL A 386 -23.73 -4.40 -10.80
CA VAL A 386 -24.18 -3.04 -11.18
C VAL A 386 -25.48 -2.67 -10.48
N ASN A 387 -26.42 -3.62 -10.32
CA ASN A 387 -27.65 -3.39 -9.57
C ASN A 387 -27.36 -3.06 -8.11
N THR A 388 -26.47 -3.79 -7.44
CA THR A 388 -26.06 -3.48 -6.06
C THR A 388 -25.45 -2.10 -5.95
N ARG A 389 -24.51 -1.73 -6.83
CA ARG A 389 -23.91 -0.37 -6.86
C ARG A 389 -24.99 0.70 -6.97
N ASN A 390 -25.89 0.56 -7.94
CA ASN A 390 -26.92 1.54 -8.22
C ASN A 390 -27.98 1.62 -7.10
N TYR A 391 -28.31 0.49 -6.47
CA TYR A 391 -29.23 0.44 -5.32
C TYR A 391 -28.68 1.26 -4.15
N HIS A 392 -27.42 1.04 -3.76
CA HIS A 392 -26.80 1.76 -2.66
C HIS A 392 -26.49 3.23 -3.00
N ALA A 393 -26.28 3.57 -4.27
CA ALA A 393 -26.01 4.95 -4.70
C ALA A 393 -27.28 5.81 -4.84
N HIS A 394 -28.41 5.23 -5.23
CA HIS A 394 -29.62 5.98 -5.61
C HIS A 394 -30.87 5.61 -4.81
N GLY A 395 -30.80 4.64 -3.89
CA GLY A 395 -31.88 4.33 -2.95
C GLY A 395 -33.20 3.90 -3.61
N SER A 396 -33.21 2.81 -4.38
CA SER A 396 -34.48 2.31 -4.96
C SER A 396 -35.18 1.33 -4.01
N ILE A 397 -36.41 1.64 -3.59
CA ILE A 397 -37.18 0.87 -2.58
C ILE A 397 -37.56 -0.56 -3.05
N ASP A 398 -37.55 -0.86 -4.36
CA ASP A 398 -38.14 -2.11 -4.93
C ASP A 398 -37.17 -3.08 -5.63
N ARG A 399 -35.86 -3.11 -5.32
CA ARG A 399 -34.89 -3.97 -6.04
C ARG A 399 -34.02 -4.88 -5.17
N SER A 400 -34.37 -5.11 -3.91
CA SER A 400 -33.55 -5.91 -2.99
C SER A 400 -33.29 -7.34 -3.50
N ASP A 401 -34.26 -7.94 -4.20
CA ASP A 401 -34.19 -9.28 -4.80
C ASP A 401 -33.11 -9.43 -5.90
N LYS A 402 -32.71 -8.31 -6.52
CA LYS A 402 -31.71 -8.25 -7.61
C LYS A 402 -30.36 -7.72 -7.17
N THR A 403 -30.14 -7.59 -5.86
CA THR A 403 -28.91 -7.10 -5.25
C THR A 403 -28.27 -8.15 -4.35
N PHE A 404 -26.97 -8.06 -4.16
CA PHE A 404 -26.25 -8.86 -3.15
C PHE A 404 -26.66 -8.45 -1.74
N SER A 405 -26.87 -9.43 -0.87
CA SER A 405 -26.98 -9.16 0.57
C SER A 405 -25.64 -8.66 1.13
N PRO A 406 -25.59 -8.04 2.33
CA PRO A 406 -24.33 -7.63 2.95
C PRO A 406 -23.31 -8.78 3.08
N SER A 407 -23.76 -9.99 3.42
CA SER A 407 -22.87 -11.15 3.48
C SER A 407 -22.31 -11.55 2.11
N GLU A 408 -23.12 -11.46 1.05
CA GLU A 408 -22.67 -11.70 -0.32
C GLU A 408 -21.71 -10.60 -0.80
N MET A 409 -21.98 -9.33 -0.48
CA MET A 409 -21.14 -8.19 -0.88
C MET A 409 -19.69 -8.38 -0.47
N PHE A 410 -19.43 -8.83 0.77
CA PHE A 410 -18.08 -9.15 1.24
C PHE A 410 -17.34 -10.14 0.32
N TYR A 411 -18.00 -11.24 -0.07
CA TYR A 411 -17.41 -12.22 -0.99
C TYR A 411 -17.28 -11.67 -2.41
N VAL A 412 -18.26 -10.88 -2.87
CA VAL A 412 -18.20 -10.25 -4.19
C VAL A 412 -17.04 -9.25 -4.28
N SER A 413 -16.78 -8.47 -3.24
CA SER A 413 -15.61 -7.57 -3.17
C SER A 413 -14.29 -8.32 -3.34
N LYS A 414 -14.18 -9.53 -2.78
CA LYS A 414 -13.01 -10.39 -2.98
C LYS A 414 -12.86 -10.85 -4.43
N ILE A 415 -13.96 -11.24 -5.07
CA ILE A 415 -13.97 -11.66 -6.47
C ILE A 415 -13.61 -10.49 -7.39
N LEU A 416 -14.15 -9.30 -7.13
CA LEU A 416 -13.84 -8.08 -7.89
C LEU A 416 -12.36 -7.67 -7.71
N ASN A 417 -11.83 -7.70 -6.49
CA ASN A 417 -10.40 -7.44 -6.25
C ASN A 417 -9.49 -8.48 -6.93
N LEU A 418 -9.90 -9.74 -6.97
CA LEU A 418 -9.18 -10.79 -7.70
C LEU A 418 -9.15 -10.51 -9.21
N ILE A 419 -10.28 -10.10 -9.79
CA ILE A 419 -10.35 -9.68 -11.20
C ILE A 419 -9.38 -8.51 -11.44
N THR A 420 -9.46 -7.47 -10.61
CA THR A 420 -8.59 -6.29 -10.66
C THR A 420 -7.11 -6.65 -10.56
N GLU A 421 -6.74 -7.49 -9.59
CA GLU A 421 -5.35 -7.93 -9.40
C GLU A 421 -4.85 -8.72 -10.61
N CYS A 422 -5.64 -9.66 -11.14
CA CYS A 422 -5.25 -10.43 -12.32
C CYS A 422 -4.94 -9.52 -13.53
N HIS A 423 -5.82 -8.56 -13.82
CA HIS A 423 -5.62 -7.64 -14.95
C HIS A 423 -4.46 -6.68 -14.73
N PHE A 424 -4.26 -6.18 -13.51
CA PHE A 424 -3.09 -5.36 -13.19
C PHE A 424 -1.78 -6.14 -13.34
N MET A 425 -1.72 -7.38 -12.86
CA MET A 425 -0.52 -8.20 -12.94
C MET A 425 -0.17 -8.58 -14.37
N LYS A 426 -1.19 -8.84 -15.22
CA LYS A 426 -0.99 -8.98 -16.67
C LYS A 426 -0.43 -7.71 -17.30
N LYS A 427 -0.95 -6.54 -16.89
CA LYS A 427 -0.53 -5.24 -17.43
C LYS A 427 0.96 -4.97 -17.17
N ILE A 428 1.49 -5.37 -16.02
CA ILE A 428 2.91 -5.21 -15.69
C ILE A 428 3.80 -6.36 -16.19
N GLY A 429 3.24 -7.32 -16.95
CA GLY A 429 4.00 -8.36 -17.64
C GLY A 429 4.15 -9.68 -16.88
N VAL A 430 3.37 -9.94 -15.83
CA VAL A 430 3.40 -11.27 -15.16
C VAL A 430 2.64 -12.31 -16.00
N GLU A 431 3.25 -13.47 -16.19
CA GLU A 431 2.66 -14.56 -16.96
C GLU A 431 1.39 -15.14 -16.31
N ASP A 432 0.45 -15.58 -17.14
CA ASP A 432 -0.87 -16.08 -16.72
C ASP A 432 -0.77 -17.26 -15.72
N ASN A 433 0.13 -18.21 -15.93
CA ASN A 433 0.38 -19.33 -15.02
C ASN A 433 0.85 -18.86 -13.63
N VAL A 434 1.78 -17.90 -13.56
CA VAL A 434 2.29 -17.36 -12.30
C VAL A 434 1.20 -16.60 -11.56
N ILE A 435 0.36 -15.85 -12.28
CA ILE A 435 -0.81 -15.16 -11.70
C ILE A 435 -1.81 -16.17 -11.13
N VAL A 436 -2.13 -17.23 -11.90
CA VAL A 436 -3.08 -18.27 -11.48
C VAL A 436 -2.60 -18.95 -10.21
N ASP A 437 -1.35 -19.43 -10.20
CA ASP A 437 -0.75 -20.09 -9.04
C ASP A 437 -0.80 -19.19 -7.80
N ALA A 438 -0.44 -17.91 -7.97
CA ALA A 438 -0.40 -16.95 -6.88
C ALA A 438 -1.79 -16.64 -6.32
N ILE A 439 -2.78 -16.37 -7.18
CA ILE A 439 -4.15 -16.04 -6.76
C ILE A 439 -4.79 -17.22 -6.03
N LEU A 440 -4.58 -18.45 -6.50
CA LEU A 440 -5.15 -19.65 -5.89
C LEU A 440 -4.55 -19.97 -4.51
N GLN A 441 -3.34 -19.48 -4.22
CA GLN A 441 -2.66 -19.61 -2.92
C GLN A 441 -2.84 -18.37 -2.01
N LYS A 442 -3.46 -17.31 -2.51
CA LYS A 442 -3.65 -16.07 -1.76
C LYS A 442 -4.74 -16.20 -0.71
N ARG A 443 -4.34 -16.20 0.57
CA ARG A 443 -5.26 -16.33 1.73
C ARG A 443 -6.48 -15.42 1.68
N ASN A 444 -6.31 -14.21 1.13
CA ASN A 444 -7.38 -13.21 1.03
C ASN A 444 -8.57 -13.70 0.19
N TYR A 445 -8.33 -14.59 -0.77
CA TYR A 445 -9.32 -15.09 -1.71
C TYR A 445 -9.82 -16.50 -1.41
N TYR A 446 -9.30 -17.19 -0.39
CA TYR A 446 -9.68 -18.57 -0.07
C TYR A 446 -11.18 -18.80 0.12
N SER A 447 -11.92 -17.80 0.59
CA SER A 447 -13.37 -17.91 0.76
C SER A 447 -14.16 -17.90 -0.56
N VAL A 448 -13.54 -17.48 -1.67
CA VAL A 448 -14.17 -17.32 -2.99
C VAL A 448 -13.48 -18.14 -4.08
N ILE A 449 -12.51 -18.95 -3.70
CA ILE A 449 -11.78 -19.87 -4.58
C ILE A 449 -12.05 -21.29 -4.07
N GLU A 450 -12.34 -22.23 -4.96
CA GLU A 450 -12.19 -23.65 -4.64
C GLU A 450 -10.71 -23.96 -4.53
N PRO A 451 -10.20 -24.28 -3.32
CA PRO A 451 -8.78 -24.54 -3.18
C PRO A 451 -8.39 -25.70 -4.11
N TYR A 452 -7.17 -25.66 -4.64
CA TYR A 452 -6.47 -26.90 -4.97
C TYR A 452 -6.58 -27.82 -3.75
N GLY A 453 -6.71 -29.14 -3.93
CA GLY A 453 -6.82 -30.10 -2.83
C GLY A 453 -5.64 -30.04 -1.87
N TYR A 454 -5.59 -29.00 -1.06
CA TYR A 454 -4.54 -28.66 -0.13
C TYR A 454 -4.95 -29.34 1.15
N GLU A 455 -4.48 -30.58 1.31
CA GLU A 455 -4.36 -31.15 2.64
C GLU A 455 -3.41 -30.22 3.41
N PRO A 456 -3.88 -29.47 4.42
CA PRO A 456 -2.96 -28.73 5.26
C PRO A 456 -2.00 -29.77 5.84
N PRO A 457 -0.67 -29.51 5.89
CA PRO A 457 0.24 -30.41 6.56
C PRO A 457 -0.28 -30.58 7.98
N MET A 458 -0.80 -31.78 8.28
CA MET A 458 -1.29 -32.08 9.61
C MET A 458 -0.16 -31.76 10.57
N ARG A 459 -0.40 -30.82 11.49
CA ARG A 459 0.43 -30.72 12.68
C ARG A 459 0.36 -32.11 13.31
N LYS A 460 1.43 -32.89 13.19
CA LYS A 460 1.68 -33.99 14.12
C LYS A 460 1.86 -33.32 15.47
N ILE A 461 0.75 -33.15 16.18
CA ILE A 461 0.76 -32.93 17.61
C ILE A 461 1.38 -34.22 18.15
N LYS A 462 2.67 -34.17 18.47
CA LYS A 462 3.27 -35.17 19.33
C LYS A 462 2.60 -34.97 20.69
N PHE A 463 1.80 -35.94 21.09
CA PHE A 463 1.38 -36.10 22.49
C PHE A 463 2.60 -36.44 23.34
#